data_AF-A0A4Q8QU50-F1
#
_entry.id   AF-A0A4Q8QU50-F1
#
_cell.length_a   1.000
_cell.length_b   1.000
_cell.length_c   1.000
_cell.angle_alpha   90.00
_cell.angle_beta   90.00
_cell.angle_gamma   90.00
#
_symmetry.space_group_name_H-M   'P 1'
#
loop_
_entity.id
_entity.type
_entity.pdbx_description
1 polymer ?
#
loop_
_entity_poly.entity_id
_entity_poly.type
_entity_poly.pdbx_seq_one_letter_code
_entity_poly.pdbx_strand_id
1 'polypeptide(L)' 'MRVQLGRQRNDIMKLQRAGICTASAELLLQRMLAKIEGLCAERDRLKKAAPGPTAGKVLGGRKW' A
#
# COMPACT_ATOMS: atom_id res chain seq x y z
N MET A 1 2.52 -4.43 -0.96
CA MET A 1 1.69 -4.44 0.27
C MET A 1 0.23 -4.81 0.00
N ARG A 2 -0.54 -4.07 -0.82
CA ARG A 2 -1.96 -4.39 -1.11
C ARG A 2 -2.21 -5.83 -1.58
N VAL A 3 -1.32 -6.38 -2.42
CA VAL A 3 -1.39 -7.77 -2.91
C VAL A 3 -1.26 -8.81 -1.79
N GLN A 4 -0.42 -8.58 -0.78
CA GLN A 4 -0.29 -9.50 0.36
C GLN A 4 -1.57 -9.53 1.22
N LEU A 5 -2.17 -8.36 1.47
CA LEU A 5 -3.47 -8.30 2.17
C LEU A 5 -4.57 -9.01 1.39
N GLY A 6 -4.56 -8.92 0.05
CA GLY A 6 -5.48 -9.66 -0.81
C GLY A 6 -5.36 -11.18 -0.65
N ARG A 7 -4.12 -11.70 -0.53
CA ARG A 7 -3.91 -13.13 -0.25
C ARG A 7 -4.42 -13.53 1.15
N GLN A 8 -4.13 -12.71 2.16
CA GLN A 8 -4.62 -12.95 3.53
C GLN A 8 -6.16 -12.95 3.62
N ARG A 9 -6.86 -12.09 2.86
CA ARG A 9 -8.33 -12.15 2.73
C ARG A 9 -8.80 -13.49 2.18
N ASN A 10 -8.15 -13.98 1.12
CA ASN A 10 -8.51 -15.26 0.52
C ASN A 10 -8.31 -16.42 1.49
N ASP A 11 -7.26 -16.38 2.31
CA ASP A 11 -7.01 -17.42 3.31
C ASP A 11 -8.01 -17.36 4.48
N ILE A 12 -8.36 -16.16 4.96
CA ILE A 12 -9.45 -15.97 5.92
C ILE A 12 -10.76 -16.52 5.37
N MET A 13 -11.07 -16.28 4.10
CA MET A 13 -12.28 -16.79 3.45
C MET A 13 -12.30 -18.33 3.39
N LYS A 14 -11.14 -18.98 3.15
CA LYS A 14 -11.04 -20.44 3.20
C LYS A 14 -11.30 -20.97 4.61
N LEU A 15 -10.77 -20.31 5.64
CA LEU A 15 -10.98 -20.68 7.04
C LEU A 15 -12.46 -20.51 7.44
N GLN A 16 -13.12 -19.45 6.99
CA GLN A 16 -14.56 -19.24 7.19
C GLN A 16 -15.40 -20.34 6.57
N ARG A 17 -15.08 -20.75 5.33
CA ARG A 17 -15.75 -21.87 4.65
C ARG A 17 -15.55 -23.20 5.36
N ALA A 18 -14.44 -23.35 6.07
CA ALA A 18 -14.18 -24.50 6.93
C ALA A 18 -14.85 -24.41 8.31
N GLY A 19 -15.64 -23.36 8.59
CA GLY A 19 -16.33 -23.16 9.86
C GLY A 19 -15.43 -22.69 11.01
N ILE A 20 -14.20 -22.26 10.71
CA ILE A 20 -13.24 -21.80 11.71
C ILE A 20 -13.54 -20.33 12.03
N CYS A 21 -13.60 -20.00 13.34
CA CYS A 21 -13.77 -18.62 13.79
C CYS A 21 -12.58 -17.76 13.33
N THR A 22 -12.87 -16.66 12.63
CA THR A 22 -11.86 -15.78 12.02
C THR A 22 -11.95 -14.32 12.49
N ALA A 23 -12.79 -14.02 13.48
CA ALA A 23 -13.05 -12.64 13.94
C ALA A 23 -11.76 -11.87 14.32
N SER A 24 -10.82 -12.53 15.00
CA SER A 24 -9.54 -11.93 15.37
C SER A 24 -8.65 -11.64 14.15
N ALA A 25 -8.66 -12.53 13.15
CA ALA A 25 -7.90 -12.37 11.91
C ALA A 25 -8.47 -11.23 11.05
N GLU A 26 -9.80 -11.10 10.98
CA GLU A 26 -10.47 -10.00 10.27
C GLU A 26 -10.16 -8.64 10.92
N LEU A 27 -10.25 -8.56 12.25
CA LEU A 27 -9.91 -7.34 12.98
C LEU A 27 -8.45 -6.93 12.77
N LEU A 28 -7.51 -7.89 12.83
CA LEU A 28 -6.10 -7.63 12.55
C LEU A 28 -5.91 -7.12 11.12
N LEU A 29 -6.56 -7.77 10.15
CA LEU A 29 -6.45 -7.40 8.75
C LEU A 29 -6.99 -5.97 8.49
N GLN A 30 -8.10 -5.60 9.13
CA GLN A 30 -8.64 -4.23 9.07
C GLN A 30 -7.64 -3.20 9.61
N ARG A 31 -7.02 -3.47 10.77
CA ARG A 31 -6.00 -2.58 11.35
C ARG A 31 -4.77 -2.43 10.46
N MET A 32 -4.32 -3.53 9.83
CA MET A 32 -3.21 -3.51 8.88
C MET A 32 -3.55 -2.68 7.63
N LEU A 33 -4.78 -2.82 7.10
CA LEU A 33 -5.25 -2.06 5.95
C LEU A 33 -5.26 -0.55 6.25
N ALA A 34 -5.86 -0.14 7.37
CA ALA A 34 -5.89 1.25 7.80
C ALA A 34 -4.47 1.84 7.93
N LYS A 35 -3.52 1.08 8.52
CA LYS A 35 -2.12 1.52 8.64
C LYS A 35 -1.45 1.68 7.27
N ILE A 36 -1.65 0.73 6.36
CA ILE A 36 -1.05 0.78 5.02
C ILE A 36 -1.62 1.95 4.22
N GLU A 37 -2.92 2.23 4.33
CA GLU A 37 -3.54 3.38 3.69
C GLU A 37 -2.97 4.70 4.22
N GLY A 38 -2.81 4.83 5.54
CA GLY A 38 -2.14 5.98 6.16
C GLY A 38 -0.71 6.18 5.65
N LEU A 39 0.09 5.11 5.61
CA LEU A 39 1.46 5.16 5.09
C LEU A 39 1.52 5.50 3.59
N CYS A 40 0.56 5.00 2.80
CA CYS A 40 0.48 5.33 1.38
C CYS A 40 0.11 6.80 1.17
N ALA A 41 -0.87 7.32 1.92
CA ALA A 41 -1.24 8.72 1.88
C ALA A 41 -0.06 9.62 2.27
N GLU A 42 0.68 9.27 3.32
CA GLU A 42 1.86 10.02 3.75
C GLU A 42 2.98 9.98 2.71
N ARG A 43 3.27 8.81 2.14
CA ARG A 43 4.21 8.68 1.03
C ARG A 43 3.81 9.57 -0.15
N ASP A 44 2.53 9.62 -0.49
CA ASP A 44 2.05 10.40 -1.63
C ASP A 44 2.13 11.92 -1.35
N ARG A 45 1.89 12.35 -0.10
CA ARG A 45 2.15 13.71 0.36
C ARG A 45 3.63 14.07 0.26
N LEU A 46 4.52 13.22 0.77
CA LEU A 46 5.96 13.42 0.72
C LEU A 46 6.49 13.43 -0.72
N LYS A 47 5.98 12.56 -1.60
CA LYS A 47 6.31 12.57 -3.03
C LYS A 47 5.88 13.85 -3.73
N LYS A 48 4.75 14.44 -3.33
CA LYS A 48 4.29 15.73 -3.87
C LYS A 48 5.12 16.90 -3.33
N ALA A 49 5.56 16.82 -2.07
CA ALA A 49 6.38 17.85 -1.43
C ALA A 49 7.86 17.80 -1.85
N ALA A 50 8.36 16.61 -2.20
CA ALA A 50 9.71 16.45 -2.70
C ALA A 50 9.83 17.10 -4.09
N PRO A 51 10.91 17.85 -4.37
CA PRO A 51 11.22 18.24 -5.73
C PRO A 51 11.35 16.96 -6.57
N GLY A 52 10.57 16.86 -7.65
CA GLY A 52 10.59 15.69 -8.51
C GLY A 52 12.01 15.39 -9.00
N PRO A 53 12.32 14.16 -9.45
CA PRO A 53 13.65 13.80 -9.95
C PRO A 53 14.15 14.63 -11.15
N THR A 54 13.29 15.50 -11.69
CA THR A 54 13.53 16.47 -12.76
C THR A 54 13.66 17.92 -12.29
N ALA A 55 13.46 18.24 -11.01
CA ALA A 55 13.71 19.57 -10.48
C ALA A 55 15.22 19.87 -10.53
N GLY A 56 15.64 20.58 -11.58
CA GLY A 56 17.05 20.85 -11.90
C GLY A 56 17.59 20.14 -13.14
N LYS A 57 16.85 19.21 -13.76
CA LYS A 57 17.22 18.64 -15.07
C LYS A 57 16.56 19.48 -16.17
N VAL A 58 17.33 20.43 -16.72
CA VAL A 58 17.01 21.03 -18.03
C VAL A 58 17.04 19.91 -19.07
N LEU A 59 15.88 19.58 -19.66
CA LEU A 59 15.78 18.72 -20.83
C LEU A 59 16.34 19.47 -22.04
N GLY A 60 17.67 19.54 -22.15
CA GLY A 60 18.27 20.31 -23.23
C GLY A 60 19.78 20.43 -23.14
N GLY A 61 20.48 19.32 -23.40
CA GLY A 61 21.91 19.32 -23.68
C GLY A 61 22.19 18.87 -25.12
N ARG A 62 21.71 19.61 -26.13
CA ARG A 62 22.26 19.49 -27.50
C ARG A 62 23.44 20.45 -27.62
N LYS A 63 24.66 19.91 -27.64
CA LYS A 63 25.85 20.60 -28.12
C LYS A 63 25.85 20.52 -29.65
N TRP A 64 25.91 21.68 -30.30
CA TRP A 64 26.34 21.80 -31.70
C TRP A 64 27.87 21.66 -31.75
#